data_AF-A0A7J4B0B1-F1
#
_entry.id   AF-A0A7J4B0B1-F1
#
_cell.length_a   1.000
_cell.length_b   1.000
_cell.length_c   1.000
_cell.angle_alpha   90.00
_cell.angle_beta   90.00
_cell.angle_gamma   90.00
#
_symmetry.space_group_name_H-M   'P 1'
#
loop_
_entity.id
_entity.type
_entity.pdbx_description
1 polymer ?
#
loop_
_entity_poly.entity_id
_entity_poly.type
_entity_poly.pdbx_seq_one_letter_code
_entity_poly.pdbx_strand_id
1 'polypeptide(L)'
;MVNERHLAYKSSSVHLSRELRAKYGFRSLPVRTGDRVLIIRGDYKGVEGDVSRVDRNRGRIYVSGVYRENARGEQRLVPIPLNSVILVKIDEKDKWRQRIIERKRKAVKEASESGA
;
A
#
# COMPACT_ATOMS: atom_id res chain seq x y z
N MET A 1 -25.20 0.83 -11.52
CA MET A 1 -23.93 0.07 -11.74
C MET A 1 -22.82 0.73 -10.93
N VAL A 2 -22.27 0.05 -9.93
CA VAL A 2 -21.10 0.53 -9.18
C VAL A 2 -19.86 0.25 -10.01
N ASN A 3 -19.02 1.26 -10.22
CA ASN A 3 -17.80 1.12 -11.02
C ASN A 3 -16.80 0.20 -10.29
N GLU A 4 -16.55 -1.01 -10.79
CA GLU A 4 -15.70 -2.03 -10.16
C GLU A 4 -14.29 -1.52 -9.82
N ARG A 5 -13.74 -0.63 -10.66
CA ARG A 5 -12.43 -0.01 -10.45
C ARG A 5 -12.38 0.82 -9.16
N HIS A 6 -13.48 1.46 -8.80
CA HIS A 6 -13.58 2.27 -7.58
C HIS A 6 -13.61 1.39 -6.33
N LEU A 7 -14.35 0.28 -6.38
CA LEU A 7 -14.39 -0.71 -5.31
C LEU A 7 -13.02 -1.36 -5.12
N ALA A 8 -12.37 -1.78 -6.22
CA ALA A 8 -11.04 -2.37 -6.20
C ALA A 8 -9.98 -1.41 -5.65
N TYR A 9 -10.11 -0.10 -5.92
CA TYR A 9 -9.22 0.90 -5.34
C TYR A 9 -9.37 1.02 -3.82
N LYS A 10 -10.62 1.00 -3.31
CA LYS A 10 -10.87 1.04 -1.87
C LYS A 10 -10.38 -0.23 -1.17
N SER A 11 -10.58 -1.40 -1.77
CA SER A 11 -10.13 -2.68 -1.22
C SER A 11 -8.62 -2.87 -1.27
N SER A 12 -7.90 -2.10 -2.10
CA SER A 12 -6.44 -2.12 -2.19
C SER A 12 -5.71 -1.39 -1.05
N SER A 13 -6.33 -1.30 0.13
CA SER A 13 -5.81 -0.59 1.29
C SER A 13 -4.83 -1.43 2.09
N VAL A 14 -3.68 -0.85 2.44
CA VAL A 14 -2.60 -1.49 3.20
C VAL A 14 -2.38 -0.75 4.51
N HIS A 15 -1.92 -1.46 5.54
CA HIS A 15 -1.57 -0.87 6.82
C HIS A 15 -0.33 0.02 6.72
N LEU A 16 -0.39 1.18 7.37
CA LEU A 16 0.78 2.05 7.51
C LEU A 16 1.74 1.53 8.60
N SER A 17 3.03 1.84 8.46
CA SER A 17 4.05 1.65 9.49
C SER A 17 3.74 2.49 10.74
N ARG A 18 4.36 2.15 11.88
CA ARG A 18 4.14 2.89 13.13
C ARG A 18 4.51 4.37 13.00
N GLU A 19 5.62 4.66 12.30
CA GLU A 19 6.09 6.02 12.02
C GLU A 19 5.09 6.82 11.18
N LEU A 20 4.59 6.23 10.09
CA LEU A 20 3.59 6.89 9.25
C LEU A 20 2.26 7.08 9.98
N ARG A 21 1.87 6.14 10.85
CA ARG A 21 0.68 6.31 11.69
C ARG A 21 0.83 7.47 12.66
N ALA A 22 1.98 7.63 13.30
CA ALA A 22 2.24 8.77 14.16
C ALA A 22 2.21 10.09 13.39
N LYS A 23 2.79 10.12 12.17
CA LYS A 23 2.82 11.32 11.32
C LYS A 23 1.45 11.71 10.76
N TYR A 24 0.63 10.75 10.33
CA TYR A 24 -0.62 11.02 9.60
C TYR A 24 -1.89 10.75 10.41
N GLY A 25 -1.83 10.02 11.52
CA GLY A 25 -2.94 9.77 12.43
C GLY A 25 -3.93 8.67 12.00
N PHE A 26 -3.82 8.11 10.79
CA PHE A 26 -4.74 7.06 10.29
C PHE A 26 -4.05 5.70 10.09
N ARG A 27 -4.85 4.63 10.05
CA ARG A 27 -4.35 3.23 10.06
C ARG A 27 -3.93 2.69 8.70
N SER A 28 -4.57 3.11 7.60
CA SER A 28 -4.40 2.49 6.28
C SER A 28 -4.55 3.45 5.09
N LEU A 29 -3.91 3.11 3.98
CA LEU A 29 -3.98 3.84 2.71
C LEU A 29 -3.96 2.88 1.51
N PRO A 30 -4.64 3.19 0.39
CA PRO A 30 -4.50 2.45 -0.85
C PRO A 30 -3.06 2.52 -1.39
N VAL A 31 -2.48 1.37 -1.70
CA VAL A 31 -1.13 1.29 -2.27
C VAL A 31 -1.11 1.75 -3.73
N ARG A 32 0.01 2.35 -4.14
CA ARG A 32 0.28 2.78 -5.51
C ARG A 32 1.70 2.39 -5.92
N THR A 33 1.92 2.42 -7.23
CA THR A 33 3.25 2.34 -7.82
C THR A 33 4.12 3.46 -7.28
N GLY A 34 5.36 3.13 -6.88
CA GLY A 34 6.29 4.07 -6.26
C GLY A 34 6.21 4.18 -4.74
N ASP A 35 5.20 3.58 -4.08
CA ASP A 35 5.24 3.43 -2.62
C ASP A 35 6.33 2.43 -2.22
N ARG A 36 6.96 2.63 -1.06
CA ARG A 36 7.89 1.66 -0.49
C ARG A 36 7.19 0.84 0.58
N VAL A 37 7.38 -0.48 0.50
CA VAL A 37 6.68 -1.44 1.34
C VAL A 37 7.61 -2.44 2.00
N LEU A 38 7.20 -2.93 3.16
CA LEU A 38 7.84 -4.00 3.92
C LEU A 38 6.93 -5.24 3.94
N ILE A 39 7.49 -6.40 3.60
CA ILE A 39 6.76 -7.67 3.60
C ILE A 39 6.81 -8.29 5.00
N ILE A 40 5.66 -8.66 5.55
CA ILE A 40 5.51 -9.14 6.92
C ILE A 40 5.30 -10.66 6.97
N ARG A 41 4.69 -11.22 5.92
CA ARG A 41 4.28 -12.63 5.84
C ARG A 41 4.70 -13.23 4.51
N GLY A 42 4.90 -14.55 4.49
CA GLY A 42 5.35 -15.31 3.33
C GLY A 42 6.88 -15.47 3.27
N ASP A 43 7.34 -16.05 2.17
CA ASP A 43 8.75 -16.44 1.98
C ASP A 43 9.70 -15.24 1.96
N TYR A 44 9.21 -14.07 1.54
CA TYR A 44 9.98 -12.84 1.41
C TYR A 44 9.81 -11.89 2.61
N LYS A 45 9.49 -12.43 3.79
CA LYS A 45 9.32 -11.66 5.02
C LYS A 45 10.61 -10.89 5.37
N GLY A 46 10.45 -9.63 5.76
CA GLY A 46 11.55 -8.75 6.15
C GLY A 46 12.18 -7.99 4.98
N VAL A 47 11.82 -8.34 3.74
CA VAL A 47 12.28 -7.60 2.56
C VAL A 47 11.51 -6.29 2.42
N GLU A 48 12.26 -5.21 2.22
CA GLU A 48 11.72 -3.93 1.78
C GLU A 48 11.96 -3.72 0.30
N GLY A 49 11.01 -3.08 -0.37
CA GLY A 49 11.19 -2.67 -1.76
C GLY A 49 10.12 -1.71 -2.24
N ASP A 50 10.36 -1.13 -3.40
CA ASP A 50 9.44 -0.22 -4.06
C ASP A 50 8.38 -1.00 -4.86
N VAL A 51 7.15 -0.52 -4.85
CA VAL A 51 6.05 -1.14 -5.59
C VAL A 51 6.20 -0.81 -7.07
N SER A 52 6.50 -1.82 -7.88
CA SER A 52 6.60 -1.71 -9.33
C SER A 52 5.22 -1.71 -10.00
N ARG A 53 4.36 -2.65 -9.60
CA ARG A 53 3.02 -2.81 -10.19
C ARG A 53 1.99 -3.20 -9.14
N VAL A 54 0.78 -2.67 -9.30
CA VAL A 54 -0.39 -3.02 -8.49
C VAL A 54 -1.42 -3.69 -9.39
N ASP A 55 -1.76 -4.94 -9.11
CA ASP A 55 -2.88 -5.66 -9.72
C ASP A 55 -4.08 -5.61 -8.78
N ARG A 56 -4.97 -4.65 -9.06
CA ARG A 56 -6.19 -4.41 -8.25
C ARG A 56 -7.27 -5.46 -8.47
N ASN A 57 -7.28 -6.15 -9.61
CA ASN A 57 -8.26 -7.18 -9.88
C ASN A 57 -7.97 -8.43 -9.04
N ARG A 58 -6.68 -8.76 -8.88
CA ARG A 58 -6.23 -9.92 -8.08
C ARG A 58 -5.86 -9.57 -6.64
N GLY A 59 -5.87 -8.30 -6.26
CA GLY A 59 -5.45 -7.83 -4.93
C GLY A 59 -3.97 -8.13 -4.63
N ARG A 60 -3.12 -8.07 -5.65
CA ARG A 60 -1.69 -8.42 -5.57
C ARG A 60 -0.82 -7.23 -5.94
N ILE A 61 0.36 -7.16 -5.33
CA ILE A 61 1.40 -6.19 -5.65
C ILE A 61 2.66 -6.91 -6.10
N TYR A 62 3.46 -6.20 -6.89
CA TYR A 62 4.77 -6.65 -7.33
C TYR A 62 5.79 -5.67 -6.79
N VAL A 63 6.74 -6.19 -6.01
CA VAL A 63 7.75 -5.40 -5.31
C VAL A 63 9.09 -5.60 -6.01
N SER A 64 9.79 -4.51 -6.31
CA SER A 64 11.14 -4.54 -6.86
C SER A 64 12.11 -5.17 -5.85
N GLY A 65 12.98 -6.06 -6.31
CA GLY A 65 13.85 -6.86 -5.44
C GLY A 65 13.28 -8.23 -5.06
N VAL A 66 11.98 -8.48 -5.31
CA VAL A 66 11.35 -9.78 -5.06
C VAL A 66 11.10 -10.52 -6.37
N TYR A 67 12.05 -11.40 -6.69
CA TYR A 67 12.05 -12.17 -7.92
C TYR A 67 12.03 -13.68 -7.63
N ARG A 68 11.47 -14.42 -8.58
CA ARG A 68 11.56 -15.87 -8.67
C ARG A 68 12.16 -16.24 -10.02
N GLU A 69 13.15 -17.11 -10.00
CA GLU A 69 13.77 -17.63 -11.21
C GLU A 69 12.96 -18.79 -11.77
N ASN A 70 12.77 -18.81 -13.09
CA ASN A 70 12.22 -19.96 -13.80
C ASN A 70 13.33 -20.96 -14.15
N ALA A 71 12.97 -22.18 -14.56
CA ALA A 71 13.92 -23.19 -15.05
C ALA A 71 14.80 -22.73 -16.23
N ARG A 72 14.46 -21.63 -16.90
CA ARG A 72 15.22 -21.01 -18.00
C ARG A 72 16.15 -19.88 -17.57
N GLY A 73 16.27 -19.58 -16.27
CA GLY A 73 17.08 -18.48 -15.74
C GLY A 73 16.41 -17.09 -15.79
N GLU A 74 15.20 -16.99 -16.34
CA GLU A 74 14.46 -15.72 -16.37
C GLU A 74 13.90 -15.34 -15.00
N GLN A 75 14.12 -14.09 -14.58
CA GLN A 75 13.56 -13.55 -13.33
C GLN A 75 12.15 -13.01 -13.54
N ARG A 76 11.18 -13.51 -12.78
CA ARG A 76 9.81 -13.00 -12.74
C ARG A 76 9.49 -12.39 -11.38
N LEU A 77 8.79 -11.26 -11.40
CA LEU A 77 8.30 -10.63 -10.19
C LEU A 77 7.30 -11.53 -9.48
N VAL A 78 7.47 -11.70 -8.18
CA VAL A 78 6.54 -12.50 -7.37
C VAL A 78 5.33 -11.66 -6.99
N PRO A 79 4.11 -12.19 -7.19
CA PRO A 79 2.91 -11.54 -6.72
C PRO A 79 2.77 -11.69 -5.20
N ILE A 80 2.74 -10.58 -4.48
CA ILE A 80 2.56 -10.52 -3.04
C ILE A 80 1.14 -10.05 -2.71
N PRO A 81 0.40 -10.70 -1.79
CA PRO A 81 -0.92 -10.23 -1.40
C PRO A 81 -0.84 -8.97 -0.52
N LEU A 82 -1.76 -8.04 -0.74
CA LEU A 82 -1.79 -6.73 -0.06
C LEU A 82 -1.84 -6.82 1.48
N ASN A 83 -2.50 -7.84 2.02
CA ASN A 83 -2.66 -8.04 3.46
C ASN A 83 -1.37 -8.44 4.19
N SER A 84 -0.33 -8.81 3.44
CA SER A 84 0.94 -9.32 3.97
C SER A 84 2.02 -8.24 4.02
N VAL A 85 1.63 -6.98 3.86
CA VAL A 85 2.51 -5.86 3.58
C VAL A 85 2.21 -4.68 4.51
N ILE A 86 3.23 -3.93 4.88
CA ILE A 86 3.14 -2.62 5.55
C ILE A 86 3.73 -1.56 4.64
N LEU A 87 3.09 -0.40 4.57
CA LEU A 87 3.60 0.76 3.87
C LEU A 87 4.66 1.45 4.74
N VAL A 88 5.87 1.65 4.20
CA VAL A 88 7.00 2.28 4.89
C VAL A 88 7.18 3.72 4.43
N LYS A 89 7.08 3.98 3.12
CA LYS A 89 7.12 5.33 2.55
C LYS A 89 5.99 5.51 1.54
N ILE A 90 5.43 6.71 1.54
CA ILE A 90 4.34 7.11 0.65
C ILE A 90 4.95 7.93 -0.48
N ASP A 91 4.59 7.62 -1.73
CA ASP A 91 4.87 8.53 -2.84
C ASP A 91 3.92 9.74 -2.78
N GLU A 92 4.48 10.95 -2.67
CA GLU A 92 3.74 12.20 -2.47
C GLU A 92 3.59 13.02 -3.76
N LYS A 93 4.00 12.50 -4.92
CA LYS A 93 3.99 13.24 -6.19
C LYS A 93 2.59 13.57 -6.72
N ASP A 94 1.60 12.72 -6.42
CA ASP A 94 0.25 12.84 -6.97
C ASP A 94 -0.66 13.77 -6.14
N LYS A 95 -1.15 14.85 -6.76
CA LYS A 95 -2.05 15.84 -6.13
C LYS A 95 -3.33 15.20 -5.55
N TRP A 96 -3.89 14.19 -6.21
CA TRP A 96 -5.09 13.51 -5.71
C TRP A 96 -4.81 12.68 -4.45
N ARG A 97 -3.62 12.09 -4.34
CA ARG A 97 -3.18 11.37 -3.15
C ARG A 97 -3.07 12.29 -1.96
N GLN A 98 -2.49 13.46 -2.15
CA GLN A 98 -2.37 14.49 -1.12
C GLN A 98 -3.75 14.91 -0.59
N ARG A 99 -4.72 15.16 -1.49
CA ARG A 99 -6.12 15.45 -1.11
C ARG A 99 -6.76 14.34 -0.28
N ILE A 100 -6.50 13.07 -0.61
CA ILE A 100 -7.04 11.94 0.15
C ILE A 100 -6.42 11.88 1.55
N ILE A 101 -5.11 12.10 1.65
CA ILE A 101 -4.38 12.10 2.91
C ILE A 101 -4.87 13.23 3.81
N GLU A 102 -5.01 14.44 3.27
CA GLU A 102 -5.52 15.61 3.99
C GLU A 102 -6.96 15.38 4.48
N ARG A 103 -7.84 14.87 3.61
CA ARG A 103 -9.21 14.53 3.99
C ARG A 103 -9.26 13.50 5.14
N LYS A 104 -8.41 12.46 5.08
CA LYS A 104 -8.32 11.47 6.16
C LYS A 104 -7.77 12.08 7.45
N ARG A 105 -6.77 12.95 7.36
CA ARG A 105 -6.21 13.69 8.50
C ARG A 105 -7.26 14.56 9.19
N LYS A 106 -8.04 15.32 8.42
CA LYS A 106 -9.12 16.17 8.93
C LYS A 106 -10.14 15.36 9.71
N ALA A 107 -10.60 14.24 9.15
CA ALA A 107 -11.55 13.35 9.81
C ALA A 107 -11.01 12.77 11.13
N VAL A 108 -9.70 12.45 11.21
CA VAL A 108 -9.08 12.00 12.47
C VAL A 108 -9.05 13.13 13.51
N LYS A 109 -8.73 14.36 13.10
CA LYS A 109 -8.71 15.53 14.00
C LYS A 109 -10.10 15.84 14.55
N GLU A 110 -11.11 15.85 13.69
CA GLU A 110 -12.51 16.06 14.07
C GLU A 110 -12.99 14.97 15.04
N ALA A 111 -12.62 13.71 14.80
CA ALA A 111 -12.94 12.60 15.71
C ALA A 111 -12.25 12.73 17.08
N SER A 112 -11.02 13.23 17.14
CA SER A 112 -10.35 13.51 18.41
C SER A 112 -10.96 14.70 19.18
N GLU A 113 -11.58 15.65 18.49
CA GLU A 113 -12.23 16.82 19.09
C GLU A 113 -13.66 16.53 19.57
N SER A 114 -14.35 15.55 18.97
CA SER A 114 -15.74 15.18 19.32
C SER A 114 -15.86 13.96 20.23
N GLY A 115 -14.75 13.26 20.47
CA GLY A 115 -14.64 12.14 21.43
C GLY A 115 -13.97 12.53 22.76
N ALA A 116 -13.78 13.82 23.00
CA ALA A 116 -13.33 14.40 24.26
C ALA A 116 -14.50 15.02 25.02
#